data_AF-A0A8D6PZC2-F1
#
_entry.id   AF-A0A8D6PZC2-F1
#
_cell.length_a   1.000
_cell.length_b   1.000
_cell.length_c   1.000
_cell.angle_alpha   90.00
_cell.angle_beta   90.00
_cell.angle_gamma   90.00
#
_symmetry.space_group_name_H-M   'P 1'
#
loop_
_entity.id
_entity.type
_entity.pdbx_description
1 polymer ?
#
loop_
_entity_poly.entity_id
_entity_poly.type
_entity_poly.pdbx_seq_one_letter_code
_entity_poly.pdbx_strand_id
1 'polypeptide(L)'
;MPSQKIQEILNELDSLMNKERKYIELVATVEYLLNLVEPSKREKLKEALYDAESIEDVYELIKAIKLLLGLQGARKYVLSSSE
;
A
#
# COMPACT_ATOMS: atom_id res chain seq x y z
N MET A 1 15.19 -16.27 18.53
CA MET A 1 16.13 -15.66 17.58
C MET A 1 15.74 -16.10 16.18
N PRO A 2 15.81 -15.22 15.16
CA PRO A 2 15.58 -15.61 13.77
C PRO A 2 16.58 -16.71 13.36
N SER A 3 16.23 -17.51 12.35
CA SER A 3 17.18 -18.52 11.84
C SER A 3 18.38 -17.85 11.18
N GLN A 4 19.54 -18.51 11.21
CA GLN A 4 20.79 -18.00 10.64
C GLN A 4 20.64 -17.61 9.16
N LYS A 5 19.87 -18.41 8.40
CA LYS A 5 19.55 -18.16 7.00
C LYS A 5 18.64 -16.93 6.80
N ILE A 6 17.71 -16.67 7.71
CA ILE A 6 16.90 -15.45 7.69
C ILE A 6 17.78 -14.23 7.99
N GLN A 7 18.73 -14.35 8.92
CA GLN A 7 19.62 -13.26 9.28
C GLN A 7 20.57 -12.87 8.14
N GLU A 8 21.08 -13.85 7.38
CA GLU A 8 21.89 -13.61 6.17
C GLU A 8 21.11 -12.83 5.10
N ILE A 9 19.88 -13.26 4.81
CA ILE A 9 18.99 -12.58 3.87
C ILE A 9 18.72 -11.14 4.32
N LEU A 10 18.43 -10.92 5.61
CA LEU A 10 18.18 -9.58 6.14
C LEU A 10 19.41 -8.66 5.99
N ASN A 11 20.61 -9.17 6.21
CA ASN A 11 21.84 -8.39 6.07
C ASN A 11 22.13 -8.03 4.61
N GLU A 12 21.88 -8.95 3.67
CA GLU A 12 22.00 -8.68 2.23
C GLU A 12 20.99 -7.61 1.79
N LEU A 13 19.73 -7.75 2.20
CA LEU A 13 18.68 -6.78 1.90
C LEU A 13 18.96 -5.41 2.51
N ASP A 14 19.44 -5.34 3.75
CA ASP A 14 19.79 -4.06 4.40
C ASP A 14 20.91 -3.32 3.68
N SER A 15 21.87 -4.04 3.11
CA SER A 15 22.93 -3.43 2.30
C SER A 15 22.40 -2.80 1.00
N LEU A 16 21.38 -3.42 0.40
CA LEU A 16 20.73 -2.96 -0.84
C LEU A 16 19.71 -1.85 -0.58
N MET A 17 19.02 -1.89 0.57
CA MET A 17 17.88 -1.01 0.88
C MET A 17 18.26 0.38 1.37
N ASN A 18 19.48 0.63 1.85
CA ASN A 18 19.83 1.89 2.54
C ASN A 18 19.64 3.19 1.73
N LYS A 19 19.52 3.12 0.39
CA LYS A 19 19.18 4.30 -0.45
C LYS A 19 17.68 4.46 -0.76
N GLU A 20 16.90 3.39 -0.69
CA GLU A 20 15.53 3.35 -1.24
C GLU A 20 14.49 2.78 -0.26
N ARG A 21 14.89 2.42 0.96
CA ARG A 21 14.04 1.78 1.99
C ARG A 21 12.69 2.47 2.14
N LYS A 22 12.69 3.80 2.24
CA LYS A 22 11.45 4.58 2.41
C LYS A 22 10.50 4.44 1.22
N TYR A 23 11.02 4.41 0.00
CA TYR A 23 10.20 4.25 -1.20
C TYR A 23 9.65 2.82 -1.29
N ILE A 24 10.48 1.81 -1.04
CA ILE A 24 10.08 0.40 -1.03
C ILE A 24 8.95 0.15 -0.02
N GLU A 25 9.08 0.67 1.20
CA GLU A 25 8.06 0.56 2.24
C GLU A 25 6.74 1.22 1.82
N LEU A 26 6.79 2.38 1.14
CA LEU A 26 5.62 3.09 0.68
C LEU A 26 4.91 2.36 -0.46
N VAL A 27 5.65 1.84 -1.44
CA VAL A 27 5.09 1.02 -2.54
C VAL A 27 4.42 -0.23 -1.98
N ALA A 28 5.10 -0.98 -1.10
CA ALA A 28 4.54 -2.16 -0.45
C ALA A 28 3.27 -1.82 0.36
N THR A 29 3.24 -0.64 1.00
CA THR A 29 2.05 -0.12 1.69
C THR A 29 0.89 0.10 0.71
N VAL A 30 1.14 0.71 -0.46
CA VAL A 30 0.11 0.89 -1.48
C VAL A 30 -0.41 -0.46 -1.96
N GLU A 31 0.46 -1.41 -2.30
CA GLU A 31 0.06 -2.76 -2.74
C GLU A 31 -0.80 -3.48 -1.70
N TYR A 32 -0.43 -3.39 -0.43
CA TYR A 32 -1.25 -3.94 0.66
C TYR A 32 -2.63 -3.29 0.71
N LEU A 33 -2.71 -1.96 0.68
CA LEU A 33 -3.98 -1.24 0.75
C LEU A 33 -4.88 -1.50 -0.48
N LEU A 34 -4.29 -1.69 -1.67
CA LEU A 34 -5.03 -2.04 -2.89
C LEU A 34 -5.80 -3.34 -2.76
N ASN A 35 -5.27 -4.32 -2.02
CA ASN A 35 -5.97 -5.58 -1.76
C ASN A 35 -7.22 -5.42 -0.90
N LEU A 36 -7.36 -4.31 -0.17
CA LEU A 36 -8.53 -3.99 0.65
C LEU A 36 -9.60 -3.21 -0.13
N VAL A 37 -9.24 -2.58 -1.25
CA VAL A 37 -10.15 -1.84 -2.13
C VAL A 37 -11.06 -2.80 -2.90
N GLU A 38 -12.29 -2.38 -3.25
CA GLU A 38 -13.18 -3.16 -4.10
C GLU A 38 -12.54 -3.44 -5.47
N PRO A 39 -12.65 -4.67 -6.03
CA PRO A 39 -11.95 -5.06 -7.25
C PRO A 39 -12.13 -4.10 -8.44
N SER A 40 -13.32 -3.54 -8.63
CA SER A 40 -13.65 -2.63 -9.74
C SER A 40 -12.88 -1.30 -9.72
N LYS A 41 -12.26 -0.94 -8.58
CA LYS A 41 -11.52 0.32 -8.42
C LYS A 41 -10.01 0.12 -8.32
N ARG A 42 -9.54 -1.13 -8.27
CA ARG A 42 -8.11 -1.44 -8.06
C ARG A 42 -7.24 -1.04 -9.24
N GLU A 43 -7.70 -1.28 -10.46
CA GLU A 43 -6.86 -1.12 -11.66
C GLU A 43 -6.39 0.32 -11.84
N LYS A 44 -7.30 1.28 -11.72
CA LYS A 44 -6.97 2.71 -11.79
C LYS A 44 -5.94 3.14 -10.74
N LEU A 45 -5.98 2.55 -9.55
CA LEU A 45 -5.04 2.88 -8.47
C LEU A 45 -3.68 2.17 -8.65
N LYS A 46 -3.66 1.01 -9.33
CA LYS A 46 -2.41 0.36 -9.75
C LYS A 46 -1.71 1.16 -10.83
N GLU A 47 -2.45 1.61 -11.84
CA GLU A 47 -1.92 2.51 -12.88
C GLU A 47 -1.29 3.75 -12.24
N ALA A 48 -1.99 4.40 -11.30
CA ALA A 48 -1.46 5.54 -10.57
C ALA A 48 -0.20 5.25 -9.73
N LEU A 49 -0.01 4.01 -9.24
CA LEU A 49 1.22 3.60 -8.57
C LEU A 49 2.38 3.44 -9.57
N TYR A 50 2.10 2.88 -10.75
CA TYR A 50 3.11 2.73 -11.81
C TYR A 50 3.54 4.08 -12.40
N ASP A 51 2.62 5.04 -12.46
CA ASP A 51 2.86 6.39 -12.97
C ASP A 51 3.47 7.34 -11.92
N ALA A 52 3.66 6.90 -10.67
CA ALA A 52 4.22 7.73 -9.61
C ALA A 52 5.71 7.99 -9.85
N GLU A 53 6.08 9.27 -9.99
CA GLU A 53 7.47 9.67 -10.28
C GLU A 53 8.23 10.08 -9.00
N SER A 54 7.51 10.25 -7.89
CA SER A 54 8.10 10.74 -6.63
C SER A 54 7.52 10.07 -5.38
N ILE A 55 8.25 10.19 -4.28
CA ILE A 55 7.78 9.79 -2.95
C ILE A 55 6.47 10.52 -2.57
N GLU A 56 6.33 11.78 -2.99
CA GLU A 56 5.14 12.59 -2.69
C GLU A 56 3.90 12.04 -3.42
N ASP A 57 4.05 11.61 -4.67
CA ASP A 57 2.95 10.98 -5.43
C ASP A 57 2.46 9.71 -4.74
N VAL A 58 3.38 8.89 -4.23
CA VAL A 58 3.02 7.68 -3.48
C VAL A 58 2.31 8.04 -2.17
N TYR A 59 2.70 9.12 -1.48
CA TYR A 59 1.97 9.60 -0.30
C TYR A 59 0.56 10.07 -0.62
N GLU A 60 0.37 10.84 -1.69
CA GLU A 60 -0.96 11.29 -2.14
C GLU A 60 -1.83 10.11 -2.57
N LEU A 61 -1.25 9.12 -3.24
CA LEU A 61 -1.94 7.88 -3.59
C LEU A 61 -2.41 7.12 -2.34
N ILE A 62 -1.56 6.99 -1.31
CA ILE A 62 -1.95 6.39 -0.02
C ILE A 62 -3.13 7.15 0.60
N LYS A 63 -3.11 8.49 0.58
CA LYS A 63 -4.23 9.32 1.10
C LYS A 63 -5.52 9.03 0.32
N ALA A 64 -5.46 9.00 -1.01
CA ALA A 64 -6.61 8.71 -1.86
C ALA A 64 -7.20 7.31 -1.58
N ILE A 65 -6.35 6.30 -1.43
CA ILE A 65 -6.79 4.93 -1.10
C ILE A 65 -7.48 4.88 0.27
N LYS A 66 -6.93 5.57 1.29
CA LYS A 66 -7.55 5.65 2.62
C LYS A 66 -8.94 6.27 2.57
N LEU A 67 -9.11 7.36 1.82
CA LEU A 67 -10.42 7.99 1.63
C LEU A 67 -11.41 7.03 0.97
N LEU A 68 -10.97 6.30 -0.06
CA LEU A 68 -11.81 5.32 -0.73
C LEU A 68 -12.24 4.19 0.20
N LEU A 69 -11.32 3.65 1.00
CA LEU A 69 -11.62 2.62 2.00
C LEU A 69 -12.62 3.14 3.04
N GLY A 70 -12.46 4.38 3.50
CA GLY A 70 -13.42 5.03 4.40
C GLY A 70 -14.82 5.12 3.79
N LEU A 71 -14.93 5.55 2.53
CA LEU A 71 -16.21 5.60 1.82
C LEU A 71 -16.84 4.21 1.62
N GLN A 72 -16.03 3.20 1.28
CA GLN A 72 -16.50 1.81 1.18
C GLN A 72 -17.02 1.28 2.52
N GLY A 73 -16.30 1.55 3.62
CA GLY A 73 -16.72 1.18 4.96
C GLY A 73 -18.01 1.89 5.36
N ALA A 74 -18.10 3.20 5.18
CA ALA A 74 -19.29 4.00 5.50
C ALA A 74 -20.54 3.51 4.75
N ARG A 75 -20.41 3.16 3.46
CA ARG A 75 -21.52 2.59 2.68
C ARG A 75 -22.06 1.30 3.28
N LYS A 76 -21.19 0.43 3.82
CA LYS A 76 -21.65 -0.79 4.51
C LYS A 76 -22.50 -0.45 5.72
N TYR A 77 -22.10 0.54 6.51
CA TYR A 77 -22.87 0.97 7.69
C TYR A 77 -24.20 1.62 7.32
N VAL A 78 -24.23 2.50 6.31
CA VAL A 78 -25.46 3.15 5.82
C VAL A 78 -26.45 2.11 5.29
N LEU A 79 -25.98 1.12 4.53
CA LEU A 79 -26.83 0.03 4.04
C LEU A 79 -27.33 -0.87 5.18
N SER A 80 -26.49 -1.18 6.17
CA SER A 80 -26.90 -1.98 7.33
C SER A 80 -27.82 -1.26 8.33
N SER A 81 -27.86 0.07 8.31
CA SER A 81 -28.76 0.86 9.16
C SER A 81 -30.10 1.20 8.50
N SER A 82 -30.29 0.74 7.26
CA SER A 82 -31.52 0.95 6.46
C SER A 82 -32.41 -0.30 6.40
N GLU A 83 -32.03 -1.37 7.10
CA GLU A 83 -32.81 -2.60 7.35
C GLU A 83 -33.39 -2.57 8.78
#